data_AF-G8Y1I1-F1
#
_entry.id   AF-G8Y1I1-F1
#
_cell.length_a   1.000
_cell.length_b   1.000
_cell.length_c   1.000
_cell.angle_alpha   90.00
_cell.angle_beta   90.00
_cell.angle_gamma   90.00
#
_symmetry.space_group_name_H-M   'P 1'
#
loop_
_entity.id
_entity.type
_entity.pdbx_description
1 polymer ?
#
loop_
_entity_poly.entity_id
_entity_poly.type
_entity_poly.pdbx_seq_one_letter_code
_entity_poly.pdbx_strand_id
1 'polypeptide(L)'
;MSGSKNQVALEKELEQLVSINEAVGAIIKTIKKTQGNLQKIDESTENADKLLTQWIRILSQANFTKETLQNPHWNGNIDLEDGTLDAKLTREQELIEEARQLDRANSELEKELEEKKRKEALEEEKNREMMKKRHNELGLRNLPRKRGTSSLSRR
;
A
#
# COMPACT_ATOMS: atom_id res chain seq x y z
N MET A 1 -4.41 25.97 -46.82
CA MET A 1 -3.71 24.65 -46.82
C MET A 1 -3.03 24.31 -45.49
N SER A 2 -2.64 25.27 -44.63
CA SER A 2 -1.98 24.98 -43.33
C SER A 2 -2.93 24.50 -42.21
N GLY A 3 -4.18 25.00 -42.16
CA GLY A 3 -5.14 24.64 -41.11
C GLY A 3 -5.57 23.17 -41.08
N SER A 4 -5.67 22.52 -42.24
CA SER A 4 -6.07 21.11 -42.34
C SER A 4 -5.01 20.14 -41.80
N LYS A 5 -3.71 20.45 -41.96
CA LYS A 5 -2.63 19.60 -41.43
C LYS A 5 -2.60 19.60 -39.91
N ASN A 6 -2.83 20.76 -39.29
CA ASN A 6 -2.91 20.89 -37.83
C ASN A 6 -4.13 20.17 -37.27
N GLN A 7 -5.26 20.22 -37.98
CA GLN A 7 -6.50 19.55 -37.56
C GLN A 7 -6.38 18.02 -37.62
N VAL A 8 -5.78 17.49 -38.70
CA VAL A 8 -5.49 16.05 -38.84
C VAL A 8 -4.49 15.56 -37.78
N ALA A 9 -3.47 16.37 -37.44
CA ALA A 9 -2.53 16.04 -36.38
C ALA A 9 -3.21 16.00 -35.00
N LEU A 10 -4.10 16.95 -34.73
CA LEU A 10 -4.83 17.03 -33.46
C LEU A 10 -5.83 15.87 -33.28
N GLU A 11 -6.52 15.47 -34.36
CA GLU A 11 -7.40 14.30 -34.35
C GLU A 11 -6.63 13.01 -34.03
N LYS A 12 -5.43 12.86 -34.61
CA LYS A 12 -4.56 11.71 -34.33
C LYS A 12 -4.05 11.70 -32.90
N GLU A 13 -3.67 12.85 -32.34
CA GLU A 13 -3.28 12.95 -30.93
C GLU A 13 -4.45 12.62 -29.99
N LEU A 14 -5.67 13.08 -30.31
CA LEU A 14 -6.87 12.74 -29.57
C LEU A 14 -7.18 11.24 -29.60
N GLU A 15 -7.11 10.61 -30.77
CA GLU A 15 -7.31 9.17 -30.94
C GLU A 15 -6.27 8.37 -30.14
N GLN A 16 -5.03 8.84 -30.12
CA GLN A 16 -3.95 8.24 -29.33
C GLN A 16 -4.20 8.40 -27.82
N LEU A 17 -4.69 9.54 -27.36
CA LEU A 17 -5.07 9.76 -25.96
C LEU A 17 -6.27 8.90 -25.53
N VAL A 18 -7.27 8.72 -26.41
CA VAL A 18 -8.40 7.81 -26.17
C VAL A 18 -7.90 6.38 -26.01
N SER A 19 -7.03 5.92 -26.93
CA SER A 19 -6.43 4.59 -26.85
C SER A 19 -5.63 4.37 -25.57
N ILE A 20 -4.83 5.36 -25.15
CA ILE A 20 -4.08 5.30 -23.89
C ILE A 20 -5.05 5.22 -22.70
N ASN A 21 -6.12 6.02 -22.69
CA ASN A 21 -7.09 6.02 -21.59
C ASN A 21 -7.83 4.68 -21.49
N GLU A 22 -8.17 4.07 -22.62
CA GLU A 22 -8.75 2.72 -22.66
C GLU A 22 -7.77 1.66 -22.13
N ALA A 23 -6.50 1.72 -22.53
CA ALA A 23 -5.45 0.83 -22.03
C ALA A 23 -5.24 0.98 -20.52
N VAL A 24 -5.16 2.22 -20.02
CA VAL A 24 -5.10 2.51 -18.58
C VAL A 24 -6.34 1.99 -17.86
N GLY A 25 -7.53 2.16 -18.45
CA GLY A 25 -8.78 1.62 -17.92
C GLY A 25 -8.77 0.09 -17.83
N ALA A 26 -8.22 -0.60 -18.83
CA ALA A 26 -8.06 -2.06 -18.82
C ALA A 26 -7.06 -2.53 -17.76
N ILE A 27 -5.96 -1.81 -17.57
CA ILE A 27 -4.98 -2.08 -16.51
C ILE A 27 -5.64 -1.91 -15.13
N ILE A 28 -6.37 -0.82 -14.90
CA ILE A 28 -7.08 -0.57 -13.64
C ILE A 28 -8.10 -1.69 -13.35
N LYS A 29 -8.85 -2.13 -14.36
CA LYS A 29 -9.77 -3.29 -14.21
C LYS A 29 -9.01 -4.56 -13.82
N THR A 30 -7.85 -4.79 -14.41
CA THR A 30 -7.01 -5.95 -14.12
C THR A 30 -6.48 -5.89 -12.68
N ILE A 31 -5.96 -4.73 -12.24
CA ILE A 31 -5.50 -4.51 -10.87
C ILE A 31 -6.63 -4.78 -9.87
N LYS A 32 -7.83 -4.25 -10.12
CA LYS A 32 -9.01 -4.49 -9.26
C LYS A 32 -9.38 -5.98 -9.19
N LYS A 33 -9.31 -6.69 -10.31
CA LYS A 33 -9.55 -8.14 -10.34
C LYS A 33 -8.48 -8.91 -9.56
N THR A 34 -7.22 -8.56 -9.75
CA THR A 34 -6.10 -9.18 -9.01
C THR A 34 -6.23 -8.93 -7.51
N GLN A 35 -6.62 -7.72 -7.09
CA GLN A 35 -6.89 -7.41 -5.69
C GLN A 35 -8.01 -8.30 -5.11
N GLY A 36 -9.13 -8.45 -5.82
CA GLY A 36 -10.20 -9.35 -5.38
C GLY A 36 -9.78 -10.82 -5.32
N ASN A 37 -8.88 -11.26 -6.21
CA ASN A 37 -8.31 -12.60 -6.15
C ASN A 37 -7.36 -12.77 -4.97
N LEU A 38 -6.54 -11.76 -4.66
CA LEU A 38 -5.64 -11.78 -3.50
C LEU A 38 -6.42 -11.88 -2.18
N GLN A 39 -7.55 -11.18 -2.07
CA GLN A 39 -8.42 -11.30 -0.90
C GLN A 39 -8.93 -12.75 -0.68
N LYS A 40 -9.29 -13.46 -1.76
CA LYS A 40 -9.69 -14.87 -1.65
C LYS A 40 -8.54 -15.79 -1.26
N ILE A 41 -7.33 -15.50 -1.72
CA ILE A 41 -6.12 -16.25 -1.36
C ILE A 41 -5.81 -16.03 0.12
N ASP A 42 -5.96 -14.80 0.62
CA ASP A 42 -5.80 -14.47 2.04
C ASP A 42 -6.79 -15.27 2.90
N GLU A 43 -8.08 -15.25 2.54
CA GLU A 43 -9.12 -16.07 3.21
C GLU A 43 -8.79 -17.57 3.18
N SER A 44 -8.32 -18.09 2.05
CA SER A 44 -7.92 -19.50 1.92
C SER A 44 -6.71 -19.84 2.79
N THR A 45 -5.75 -18.91 2.91
CA THR A 45 -4.55 -19.09 3.72
C THR A 45 -4.90 -19.09 5.20
N GLU A 46 -5.78 -18.19 5.64
CA GLU A 46 -6.30 -18.16 7.01
C GLU A 46 -7.06 -19.45 7.36
N ASN A 47 -7.85 -19.98 6.43
CA ASN A 47 -8.54 -21.26 6.64
C ASN A 47 -7.56 -22.44 6.73
N ALA A 48 -6.52 -22.46 5.89
CA ALA A 48 -5.48 -23.48 5.96
C ALA A 48 -4.72 -23.43 7.29
N ASP A 49 -4.40 -22.24 7.79
CA ASP A 49 -3.73 -22.02 9.08
C ASP A 49 -4.57 -22.54 10.26
N LYS A 50 -5.89 -22.24 10.26
CA LYS A 50 -6.84 -22.80 11.24
C LYS A 50 -6.86 -24.32 11.22
N LEU A 51 -6.85 -24.93 10.03
CA LEU A 51 -6.82 -26.39 9.90
C LEU A 51 -5.50 -26.97 10.40
N LEU A 52 -4.36 -26.38 10.06
CA LEU A 52 -3.04 -26.83 10.55
C LEU A 52 -2.96 -26.76 12.07
N THR A 53 -3.44 -25.66 12.66
CA THR A 53 -3.59 -25.51 14.12
C THR A 53 -4.41 -26.65 14.72
N GLN A 54 -5.56 -26.98 14.13
CA GLN A 54 -6.39 -28.09 14.60
C GLN A 54 -5.67 -29.44 14.47
N TRP A 55 -4.97 -29.68 13.36
CA TRP A 55 -4.19 -30.90 13.16
C TRP A 55 -3.07 -31.06 14.19
N ILE A 56 -2.36 -29.97 14.51
CA ILE A 56 -1.32 -29.97 15.54
C ILE A 56 -1.94 -30.35 16.91
N ARG A 57 -3.09 -29.78 17.26
CA ARG A 57 -3.82 -30.15 18.49
C ARG A 57 -4.24 -31.62 18.52
N ILE A 58 -4.81 -32.13 17.43
CA ILE A 58 -5.23 -33.54 17.32
C ILE A 58 -4.02 -34.48 17.51
N LEU A 59 -2.89 -34.17 16.87
CA LEU A 59 -1.68 -34.99 16.97
C LEU A 59 -1.08 -34.97 18.37
N SER A 60 -1.07 -33.82 19.05
CA SER A 60 -0.65 -33.74 20.45
C SER A 60 -1.58 -34.53 21.37
N GLN A 61 -2.89 -34.40 21.20
CA GLN A 61 -3.85 -35.18 21.97
C GLN A 61 -3.67 -36.69 21.73
N ALA A 62 -3.38 -37.11 20.50
CA ALA A 62 -3.12 -38.50 20.18
C ALA A 62 -1.82 -39.02 20.83
N ASN A 63 -0.75 -38.22 20.81
CA ASN A 63 0.51 -38.55 21.49
C ASN A 63 0.32 -38.63 23.00
N PHE A 64 -0.36 -37.65 23.59
CA PHE A 64 -0.72 -37.65 25.00
C PHE A 64 -1.51 -38.90 25.38
N THR A 65 -2.52 -39.25 24.58
CA THR A 65 -3.34 -40.45 24.82
C THR A 65 -2.49 -41.72 24.75
N LYS A 66 -1.56 -41.80 23.80
CA LYS A 66 -0.63 -42.94 23.69
C LYS A 66 0.27 -43.04 24.92
N GLU A 67 0.92 -41.96 25.33
CA GLU A 67 1.79 -41.94 26.51
C GLU A 67 1.03 -42.30 27.78
N THR A 68 -0.19 -41.78 27.90
CA THR A 68 -1.11 -42.06 29.00
C THR A 68 -1.49 -43.53 29.08
N LEU A 69 -1.88 -44.15 27.96
CA LEU A 69 -2.21 -45.58 27.90
C LEU A 69 -1.01 -46.49 28.19
N GLN A 70 0.20 -46.01 27.95
CA GLN A 70 1.44 -46.75 28.22
C GLN A 70 1.94 -46.59 29.67
N ASN A 71 1.36 -45.68 30.45
CA ASN A 71 1.78 -45.41 31.83
C ASN A 71 1.03 -46.31 32.84
N PRO A 72 1.69 -47.27 33.51
CA PRO A 72 1.04 -48.19 34.44
C PRO A 72 0.54 -47.55 35.75
N HIS A 73 0.96 -46.32 36.06
CA HIS A 73 0.60 -45.58 37.28
C HIS A 73 -0.37 -44.42 36.99
N TRP A 74 -0.97 -44.39 35.79
CA TRP A 74 -1.91 -43.33 35.44
C TRP A 74 -3.20 -43.45 36.25
N ASN A 75 -3.33 -42.61 37.27
CA ASN A 75 -4.44 -42.62 38.24
C ASN A 75 -5.66 -41.78 37.79
N GLY A 76 -5.80 -41.51 36.49
CA GLY A 76 -6.95 -40.79 35.93
C GLY A 76 -7.06 -39.30 36.32
N ASN A 77 -6.18 -38.78 37.16
CA ASN A 77 -6.03 -37.35 37.36
C ASN A 77 -5.29 -36.80 36.14
N ILE A 78 -6.04 -36.24 35.21
CA ILE A 78 -5.52 -35.47 34.10
C ILE A 78 -5.03 -34.16 34.72
N ASP A 79 -3.85 -34.18 35.36
CA ASP A 79 -3.11 -32.93 35.44
C ASP A 79 -2.76 -32.61 33.98
N LEU A 80 -3.47 -31.62 33.45
CA LEU A 80 -3.28 -31.02 32.13
C LEU A 80 -1.94 -30.28 32.11
N GLU A 81 -0.86 -30.93 32.54
CA GLU A 81 0.50 -30.38 32.56
C GLU A 81 1.03 -30.20 31.12
N ASP A 82 0.27 -30.66 30.11
CA ASP A 82 0.47 -30.32 28.69
C ASP A 82 -0.05 -28.90 28.31
N GLY A 83 -0.09 -27.98 29.27
CA GLY A 83 -0.21 -26.55 29.01
C GLY A 83 0.95 -25.97 28.17
N THR A 84 1.94 -26.77 27.76
CA THR A 84 3.09 -26.30 26.99
C THR A 84 2.79 -26.14 25.50
N LEU A 85 1.97 -27.01 24.90
CA LEU A 85 1.61 -26.87 23.48
C LEU A 85 0.56 -25.78 23.29
N ASP A 86 -0.51 -25.81 24.09
CA ASP A 86 -1.51 -24.75 24.02
C ASP A 86 -0.90 -23.39 24.37
N ALA A 87 0.04 -23.29 25.33
CA ALA A 87 0.75 -22.04 25.58
C ALA A 87 1.68 -21.62 24.42
N LYS A 88 2.28 -22.56 23.69
CA LYS A 88 3.07 -22.24 22.49
C LYS A 88 2.18 -21.78 21.35
N LEU A 89 1.02 -22.42 21.17
CA LEU A 89 0.04 -22.07 20.15
C LEU A 89 -0.62 -20.73 20.44
N THR A 90 -0.97 -20.43 21.70
CA THR A 90 -1.49 -19.12 22.10
C THR A 90 -0.44 -18.05 21.89
N ARG A 91 0.83 -18.32 22.24
CA ARG A 91 1.93 -17.37 22.02
C ARG A 91 2.21 -17.11 20.55
N GLU A 92 2.11 -18.13 19.70
CA GLU A 92 2.25 -17.98 18.24
C GLU A 92 1.08 -17.17 17.67
N GLN A 93 -0.14 -17.41 18.13
CA GLN A 93 -1.32 -16.62 17.77
C GLN A 93 -1.21 -15.16 18.20
N GLU A 94 -0.73 -14.89 19.42
CA GLU A 94 -0.46 -13.54 19.92
C GLU A 94 0.55 -12.79 19.04
N LEU A 95 1.64 -13.45 18.62
CA LEU A 95 2.64 -12.87 17.73
C LEU A 95 2.09 -12.58 16.33
N ILE A 96 1.23 -13.46 15.80
CA ILE A 96 0.56 -13.25 14.51
C ILE A 96 -0.42 -12.07 14.60
N GLU A 97 -1.17 -11.94 15.70
CA GLU A 97 -2.05 -10.79 15.93
C GLU A 97 -1.27 -9.49 16.09
N GLU A 98 -0.15 -9.50 16.81
CA GLU A 98 0.75 -8.35 16.93
C GLU A 98 1.29 -7.92 15.56
N ALA A 99 1.76 -8.87 14.74
CA ALA A 99 2.23 -8.59 13.39
C ALA A 99 1.12 -7.98 12.51
N ARG A 100 -0.11 -8.51 12.59
CA ARG A 100 -1.27 -7.95 11.87
C ARG A 100 -1.62 -6.54 12.34
N GLN A 101 -1.50 -6.25 13.63
CA GLN A 101 -1.73 -4.91 14.17
C GLN A 101 -0.67 -3.92 13.69
N LEU A 102 0.60 -4.33 13.67
CA LEU A 102 1.70 -3.52 13.13
C LEU A 102 1.52 -3.23 11.64
N ASP A 103 1.10 -4.21 10.84
CA ASP A 103 0.83 -4.00 9.42
C ASP A 103 -0.34 -3.01 9.19
N ARG A 104 -1.40 -3.08 10.01
CA ARG A 104 -2.50 -2.11 9.96
C ARG A 104 -2.02 -0.70 10.33
N ALA A 105 -1.26 -0.57 11.41
CA ALA A 105 -0.71 0.71 11.85
C ALA A 105 0.23 1.32 10.80
N ASN A 106 1.05 0.49 10.14
CA ASN A 106 1.90 0.93 9.03
C ASN A 106 1.07 1.42 7.84
N SER A 107 0.02 0.69 7.46
CA SER A 107 -0.89 1.12 6.37
C SER A 107 -1.61 2.44 6.68
N GLU A 108 -1.99 2.66 7.95
CA GLU A 108 -2.60 3.91 8.40
C GLU A 108 -1.59 5.08 8.36
N LEU A 109 -0.37 4.86 8.85
CA LEU A 109 0.72 5.84 8.77
C LEU A 109 1.07 6.22 7.33
N GLU A 110 1.08 5.25 6.41
CA GLU A 110 1.29 5.52 4.98
C GLU A 110 0.19 6.41 4.40
N LYS A 111 -1.08 6.16 4.75
CA LYS A 111 -2.22 7.00 4.32
C LYS A 111 -2.10 8.41 4.88
N GLU A 112 -1.75 8.57 6.16
CA GLU A 112 -1.54 9.89 6.77
C GLU A 112 -0.40 10.67 6.09
N LEU A 113 0.70 9.99 5.77
CA LEU A 113 1.81 10.58 5.01
C LEU A 113 1.37 11.02 3.62
N GLU A 114 0.57 10.21 2.93
CA GLU A 114 0.05 10.54 1.61
C GLU A 114 -0.92 11.73 1.66
N GLU A 115 -1.78 11.81 2.68
CA GLU A 115 -2.68 12.94 2.91
C GLU A 115 -1.92 14.23 3.26
N LYS A 116 -0.88 14.16 4.11
CA LYS A 116 -0.03 15.31 4.41
C LYS A 116 0.68 15.82 3.16
N LYS A 117 1.27 14.95 2.36
CA LYS A 117 1.89 15.31 1.07
C LYS A 117 0.89 15.97 0.12
N ARG A 118 -0.35 15.48 0.06
CA ARG A 118 -1.42 16.11 -0.74
C ARG A 118 -1.76 17.52 -0.25
N LYS A 119 -1.87 17.72 1.07
CA LYS A 119 -2.14 19.05 1.66
C LYS A 119 -1.00 20.03 1.39
N GLU A 120 0.24 19.60 1.58
CA GLU A 120 1.44 20.40 1.30
C GLU A 120 1.52 20.81 -0.19
N ALA A 121 1.25 19.88 -1.12
CA ALA A 121 1.21 20.19 -2.55
C ALA A 121 0.13 21.24 -2.90
N LEU A 122 -1.04 21.15 -2.26
CA LEU A 122 -2.14 22.10 -2.43
C LEU A 122 -1.82 23.50 -1.85
N GLU A 123 -1.12 23.56 -0.72
CA GLU A 123 -0.65 24.81 -0.15
C GLU A 123 0.45 25.46 -0.99
N GLU A 124 1.40 24.68 -1.50
CA GLU A 124 2.41 25.16 -2.44
C GLU A 124 1.76 25.73 -3.70
N GLU A 125 0.76 25.06 -4.25
CA GLU A 125 0.04 25.53 -5.43
C GLU A 125 -0.69 26.85 -5.16
N LYS A 126 -1.44 26.94 -4.05
CA LYS A 126 -2.08 28.20 -3.61
C LYS A 126 -1.07 29.32 -3.41
N ASN A 127 0.08 29.02 -2.81
CA ASN A 127 1.13 30.00 -2.57
C ASN A 127 1.77 30.47 -3.89
N ARG A 128 2.02 29.56 -4.84
CA ARG A 128 2.48 29.89 -6.20
C ARG A 128 1.46 30.75 -6.94
N GLU A 129 0.16 30.47 -6.81
CA GLU A 129 -0.90 31.29 -7.38
C GLU A 129 -0.99 32.68 -6.75
N MET A 130 -0.90 32.77 -5.42
CA MET A 130 -0.86 34.06 -4.72
C MET A 130 0.37 34.87 -5.11
N MET A 131 1.54 34.25 -5.23
CA MET A 131 2.75 34.89 -5.70
C MET A 131 2.61 35.38 -7.15
N LYS A 132 1.96 34.61 -8.03
CA LYS A 132 1.64 35.04 -9.41
C LYS A 132 0.66 36.22 -9.43
N LYS A 133 -0.38 36.21 -8.58
CA LYS A 133 -1.34 37.31 -8.45
C LYS A 133 -0.65 38.58 -7.94
N ARG A 134 0.14 38.48 -6.86
CA ARG A 134 0.95 39.60 -6.34
C ARG A 134 1.93 40.13 -7.38
N HIS A 135 2.58 39.25 -8.14
CA HIS A 135 3.50 39.66 -9.22
C HIS A 135 2.77 40.39 -10.36
N ASN A 136 1.53 40.00 -10.66
CA ASN A 136 0.67 40.69 -11.64
C ASN A 136 0.15 42.04 -11.11
N GLU A 137 -0.25 42.11 -9.83
CA GLU A 137 -0.74 43.33 -9.17
C GLU A 137 0.37 44.37 -8.96
N LEU A 138 1.62 43.94 -8.74
CA LEU A 138 2.80 44.81 -8.63
C LEU A 138 3.35 45.27 -9.99
N GLY A 139 2.71 44.90 -11.12
CA GLY A 139 3.09 45.39 -12.46
C GLY A 139 4.47 44.92 -12.97
N LEU A 140 5.06 43.90 -12.35
CA LEU A 140 6.44 43.46 -12.63
C LEU A 140 6.59 42.62 -13.91
N ARG A 141 5.50 42.35 -14.62
CA ARG A 141 5.45 41.48 -15.81
C ARG A 141 6.28 42.00 -17.00
N ASN A 142 6.66 43.28 -17.00
CA ASN A 142 7.32 43.94 -18.13
C ASN A 142 8.70 44.56 -17.81
N LEU A 143 9.32 44.31 -16.65
CA LEU A 143 10.69 44.78 -16.47
C LEU A 143 11.65 43.93 -17.31
N PRO A 144 12.34 44.51 -18.31
CA PRO A 144 13.32 43.77 -19.08
C PRO A 144 14.42 43.32 -18.13
N ARG A 145 14.70 42.01 -18.09
CA ARG A 145 15.90 41.48 -17.42
C ARG A 145 17.10 42.21 -18.01
N LYS A 146 17.65 43.17 -17.29
CA LYS A 146 18.87 43.89 -17.64
C LYS A 146 20.00 42.84 -17.63
N ARG A 147 20.24 42.23 -18.80
CA ARG A 147 21.42 41.39 -19.06
C ARG A 147 22.62 42.31 -18.85
N GLY A 148 23.27 42.19 -17.69
CA GLY A 148 24.53 42.85 -17.42
C GLY A 148 25.58 42.31 -18.37
N THR A 149 25.81 43.02 -19.47
CA THR A 149 27.02 42.88 -20.28
C THR A 149 28.16 43.51 -19.49
N SER A 150 28.87 42.69 -18.71
CA SER A 150 30.20 43.05 -18.23
C SER A 150 31.17 42.87 -19.39
N SER A 151 31.22 43.87 -20.28
CA SER A 151 32.34 44.08 -21.18
C SER A 151 33.38 44.91 -20.43
N LEU A 152 34.28 44.24 -19.71
CA LEU A 152 35.50 44.85 -19.22
C LEU A 152 36.49 44.94 -20.39
N SER A 153 36.54 46.13 -20.98
CA SER A 153 37.53 46.53 -21.96
C SER A 153 38.78 47.04 -21.24
N ARG A 154 39.93 46.46 -21.60
CA ARG A 154 41.25 47.08 -21.78
C ARG A 154 41.84 47.95 -20.64
N ARG A 155 42.96 47.46 -20.08
CA ARG A 155 44.27 48.10 -20.20
C ARG A 155 45.38 47.08 -20.01
#